data_AF-A0A3S1P9W8-F1
#
_entry.id   AF-A0A3S1P9W8-F1
#
_cell.length_a   1.000
_cell.length_b   1.000
_cell.length_c   1.000
_cell.angle_alpha   90.00
_cell.angle_beta   90.00
_cell.angle_gamma   90.00
#
_symmetry.space_group_name_H-M   'P 1'
#
loop_
_entity.id
_entity.type
_entity.pdbx_description
1 polymer ?
#
loop_
_entity_poly.entity_id
_entity_poly.type
_entity_poly.pdbx_seq_one_letter_code
_entity_poly.pdbx_strand_id
1 'polypeptide(L)' 'MISAAGEFDFLALPGRGNSGPDHWMSHWCRALPNSSRVLQAEWDR' A
#
# COMPACT_ATOMS: atom_id res chain seq x y z
N MET A 1 16.83 12.02 -5.64
CA MET A 1 16.12 10.79 -6.03
C MET A 1 16.49 9.73 -5.00
N ILE A 2 15.57 9.33 -4.13
CA ILE A 2 15.83 8.26 -3.18
C ILE A 2 15.94 6.97 -4.00
N SER A 3 17.10 6.33 -4.01
CA SER A 3 17.23 4.95 -4.50
C SER A 3 16.76 4.02 -3.39
N ALA A 4 15.44 3.89 -3.23
CA ALA A 4 14.81 3.09 -2.17
C ALA A 4 14.73 1.59 -2.52
N ALA A 5 15.04 1.21 -3.75
CA ALA A 5 14.95 -0.18 -4.17
C ALA A 5 16.13 -0.97 -3.60
N GLY A 6 15.90 -1.68 -2.49
CA GLY A 6 16.80 -2.73 -1.99
C GLY A 6 17.15 -2.67 -0.50
N GLU A 7 16.83 -1.59 0.21
CA GLU A 7 17.27 -1.41 1.61
C GLU A 7 16.17 -1.75 2.63
N PHE A 8 14.90 -1.51 2.30
CA PHE A 8 13.74 -1.83 3.13
C PHE A 8 12.52 -2.16 2.27
N ASP A 9 11.56 -2.90 2.82
CA ASP A 9 10.26 -3.15 2.20
C ASP A 9 9.18 -2.21 2.77
N PHE A 10 8.17 -1.88 1.97
CA PHE A 10 7.05 -1.03 2.41
C PHE A 10 5.81 -1.89 2.71
N LEU A 11 5.19 -1.67 3.87
CA LEU A 11 3.88 -2.23 4.19
C LEU A 11 2.84 -1.11 4.26
N ALA A 12 1.88 -1.15 3.34
CA ALA A 12 0.76 -0.21 3.28
C ALA A 12 -0.42 -0.73 4.13
N LEU A 13 -0.80 0.04 5.16
CA LEU A 13 -2.04 -0.17 5.91
C LEU A 13 -3.15 0.72 5.31
N PRO A 14 -4.22 0.13 4.75
CA PRO A 14 -5.31 0.92 4.19
C PRO A 14 -6.20 1.54 5.28
N GLY A 15 -6.91 2.60 4.88
CA GLY A 15 -8.11 3.05 5.58
C GLY A 15 -9.31 2.14 5.30
N ARG A 16 -10.47 2.49 5.88
CA ARG A 16 -11.73 1.74 5.73
C ARG A 16 -12.03 1.44 4.25
N GLY A 17 -12.38 0.19 3.95
CA GLY A 17 -12.67 -0.26 2.59
C GLY A 17 -11.42 -0.55 1.73
N ASN A 18 -10.28 -0.86 2.36
CA ASN A 18 -9.03 -1.28 1.71
C ASN A 18 -8.38 -0.28 0.74
N SER A 19 -8.83 0.99 0.76
CA SER A 19 -8.37 2.07 -0.12
C SER A 19 -8.37 1.65 -1.60
N GLY A 20 -9.50 1.89 -2.27
CA GLY A 20 -9.76 1.52 -3.66
C GLY A 20 -8.72 2.01 -4.70
N PRO A 21 -8.93 1.67 -5.98
CA PRO A 21 -7.92 1.86 -7.03
C PRO A 21 -7.47 3.31 -7.22
N ASP A 22 -8.34 4.29 -6.99
CA ASP A 22 -8.04 5.72 -7.20
C ASP A 22 -7.50 6.41 -5.93
N HIS A 23 -7.32 5.67 -4.85
CA HIS A 23 -6.73 6.21 -3.63
C HIS A 23 -5.22 6.41 -3.80
N TRP A 24 -4.67 7.50 -3.25
CA TRP A 24 -3.24 7.83 -3.34
C TRP A 24 -2.34 6.64 -2.96
N MET A 25 -2.72 5.85 -1.96
CA MET A 25 -1.98 4.64 -1.56
C MET A 25 -1.87 3.60 -2.68
N SER A 26 -2.93 3.38 -3.46
CA SER A 26 -2.91 2.47 -4.62
C SER A 26 -2.01 2.98 -5.74
N HIS A 27 -1.83 4.30 -5.86
CA HIS A 27 -0.83 4.87 -6.77
C HIS A 27 0.59 4.66 -6.25
N TRP A 28 0.82 4.83 -4.96
CA TRP A 28 2.13 4.65 -4.34
C TRP A 28 2.58 3.18 -4.37
N CYS A 29 1.69 2.24 -4.08
CA CYS A 29 2.01 0.81 -4.20
C CYS A 29 2.38 0.39 -5.62
N ARG A 30 1.80 1.05 -6.64
CA ARG A 30 2.17 0.83 -8.05
C ARG A 30 3.53 1.42 -8.40
N ALA A 31 3.93 2.52 -7.75
CA ALA A 31 5.20 3.19 -7.98
C ALA A 31 6.38 2.57 -7.21
N LEU A 32 6.10 1.82 -6.14
CA LEU A 32 7.10 1.19 -5.26
C LEU A 32 7.01 -0.35 -5.39
N PRO A 33 7.86 -1.00 -6.20
CA PRO A 33 7.76 -2.44 -6.48
C PRO A 33 7.99 -3.34 -5.25
N ASN A 34 8.67 -2.82 -4.23
CA ASN A 34 8.93 -3.46 -2.93
C ASN A 34 7.82 -3.17 -1.89
N SER A 35 6.63 -2.81 -2.35
CA SER A 35 5.49 -2.54 -1.46
C SER A 35 4.51 -3.71 -1.42
N SER A 36 4.02 -4.00 -0.22
CA SER A 36 2.91 -4.91 0.03
C SER A 36 1.76 -4.15 0.69
N ARG A 37 0.53 -4.63 0.53
CA ARG A 37 -0.66 -4.01 1.11
C ARG A 37 -1.45 -5.02 1.95
N VAL A 38 -1.83 -4.61 3.15
CA VAL A 38 -2.78 -5.37 3.98
C VAL A 38 -4.18 -5.25 3.38
N LEU A 39 -4.87 -6.38 3.21
CA LEU A 39 -6.30 -6.41 2.87
C LEU A 39 -7.06 -6.93 4.08
N GLN A 40 -7.91 -6.09 4.67
CA GLN A 40 -8.82 -6.54 5.71
C GLN A 40 -10.06 -7.17 5.08
N ALA A 41 -10.45 -8.32 5.62
CA ALA A 41 -11.64 -9.05 5.20
C ALA A 41 -12.93 -8.42 5.75
N GLU A 42 -12.89 -7.89 6.97
CA GLU A 42 -14.06 -7.40 7.70
C GLU A 42 -13.74 -6.01 8.26
N TRP A 43 -14.60 -5.03 7.96
CA TRP A 43 -14.46 -3.64 8.45
C TRP A 43 -15.56 -3.24 9.42
N ASP A 44 -16.60 -4.07 9.54
CA ASP A 44 -17.85 -3.81 10.25
C ASP A 44 -18.10 -4.80 11.40
N ARG A 45 -17.10 -5.65 11.69
CA ARG A 45 -17.14 -6.57 12.83
C ARG A 45 -16.49 -5.96 14.06
#